data_AF-A0A1Y1LBN1-F1
#
_entry.id   AF-A0A1Y1LBN1-F1
#
_cell.length_a   1.000
_cell.length_b   1.000
_cell.length_c   1.000
_cell.angle_alpha   90.00
_cell.angle_beta   90.00
_cell.angle_gamma   90.00
#
_symmetry.space_group_name_H-M   'P 1'
#
loop_
_entity.id
_entity.type
_entity.pdbx_description
1 polymer ?
#
loop_
_entity_poly.entity_id
_entity_poly.type
_entity_poly.pdbx_seq_one_letter_code
_entity_poly.pdbx_strand_id
1 'polypeptide(L)'
;MYHVKDKLVIEGEPKAASSVWEYSVESDRSSMLLVRIVVGKIRDIHRLENILRSVPVRSDKEGWNSISWIREAFHLVSIAPGVLGSHTEDWEEIRQTAMSYVDEKKAKHRFDGLGRFDLSKPATWDMLQGKEIIV
;
A
#
# COMPACT_ATOMS: atom_id res chain seq x y z
N MET A 1 5.24 4.93 -6.38
CA MET A 1 4.21 4.39 -5.48
C MET A 1 2.86 4.46 -6.17
N TYR A 2 2.23 3.31 -6.37
CA TYR A 2 0.90 3.16 -6.96
C TYR A 2 -0.14 3.09 -5.83
N HIS A 3 -1.12 3.98 -5.82
CA HIS A 3 -2.15 3.97 -4.78
C HIS A 3 -3.44 4.65 -5.25
N VAL A 4 -4.48 4.47 -4.45
CA VAL A 4 -5.72 5.24 -4.55
C VAL A 4 -5.87 6.09 -3.29
N LYS A 5 -6.38 7.31 -3.43
CA LYS A 5 -6.62 8.22 -2.31
C LYS A 5 -7.99 8.86 -2.44
N ASP A 6 -8.60 9.11 -1.29
CA ASP A 6 -9.82 9.89 -1.19
C ASP A 6 -9.48 11.37 -1.29
N LYS A 7 -10.25 12.09 -2.10
CA LYS A 7 -10.09 13.52 -2.36
C LYS A 7 -11.44 14.20 -2.23
N LEU A 8 -11.47 15.24 -1.40
CA LEU A 8 -12.62 16.13 -1.32
C LEU A 8 -12.65 17.06 -2.54
N VAL A 9 -13.78 17.04 -3.23
CA VAL A 9 -14.10 17.89 -4.39
C VAL A 9 -15.23 18.82 -3.99
N ILE A 10 -15.06 20.12 -4.26
CA ILE A 10 -16.03 21.16 -3.95
C ILE A 10 -16.52 21.76 -5.27
N GLU A 11 -17.75 21.47 -5.65
CA GLU A 11 -18.34 21.85 -6.94
C GLU A 11 -19.77 22.38 -6.76
N GLY A 12 -20.27 23.12 -7.76
CA GLY A 12 -21.64 23.65 -7.83
C GLY A 12 -21.90 25.01 -7.15
N GLU A 13 -23.11 25.52 -7.35
CA GLU A 13 -23.70 26.65 -6.62
C GLU A 13 -25.09 26.26 -6.06
N PRO A 14 -25.29 26.24 -4.73
CA PRO A 14 -24.28 26.44 -3.69
C PRO A 14 -23.24 25.31 -3.69
N LYS A 15 -22.02 25.63 -3.24
CA LYS A 15 -20.90 24.68 -3.20
C LYS A 15 -21.25 23.48 -2.34
N ALA A 16 -21.26 22.29 -2.95
CA ALA A 16 -21.40 21.02 -2.26
C ALA A 16 -20.04 20.32 -2.20
N ALA A 17 -19.69 19.76 -1.04
CA ALA A 17 -18.51 18.92 -0.87
C ALA A 17 -18.88 17.46 -1.16
N SER A 18 -18.10 16.79 -1.98
CA SER A 18 -18.20 15.36 -2.25
C SER A 18 -16.83 14.69 -2.15
N SER A 19 -16.81 13.38 -1.86
CA SER A 19 -15.60 12.56 -1.82
C SER A 19 -15.49 11.80 -3.14
N VAL A 20 -14.32 11.86 -3.75
CA VAL A 20 -13.98 11.14 -4.99
C VAL A 20 -12.68 10.40 -4.77
N TRP A 21 -12.64 9.14 -5.20
CA TRP A 21 -11.42 8.36 -5.17
C TRP A 21 -10.62 8.57 -6.45
N GLU A 22 -9.33 8.82 -6.34
CA GLU A 22 -8.43 8.97 -7.49
C GLU A 22 -7.26 7.99 -7.43
N TYR A 23 -6.90 7.43 -8.58
CA TYR A 23 -5.67 6.66 -8.77
C TYR A 23 -4.51 7.62 -9.00
N SER A 24 -3.39 7.38 -8.31
CA SER A 24 -2.19 8.22 -8.37
C SER A 24 -0.91 7.40 -8.46
N VAL A 25 0.06 7.92 -9.22
CA VAL A 25 1.42 7.38 -9.33
C VAL A 25 2.39 8.47 -8.88
N GLU A 26 2.95 8.31 -7.68
CA GLU A 26 3.85 9.31 -7.08
C GLU A 26 5.27 8.72 -6.94
N SER A 27 6.29 9.44 -7.41
CA SER A 27 7.67 8.96 -7.47
C SER A 27 8.39 8.96 -6.11
N ASP A 28 8.04 9.88 -5.19
CA ASP A 28 8.79 10.07 -3.94
C ASP A 28 7.89 10.36 -2.73
N ARG A 29 7.34 9.29 -2.14
CA ARG A 29 6.51 9.33 -0.92
C ARG A 29 6.92 8.28 0.10
N SER A 30 8.09 7.66 -0.07
CA SER A 30 8.56 6.62 0.87
C SER A 30 8.77 7.13 2.28
N SER A 31 9.09 8.43 2.45
CA SER A 31 9.23 9.09 3.74
C SER A 31 7.90 9.28 4.49
N MET A 32 6.76 9.18 3.81
CA MET A 32 5.43 9.32 4.41
C MET A 32 4.80 7.98 4.82
N LEU A 33 5.49 6.86 4.59
CA LEU A 33 5.01 5.54 4.97
C LEU A 33 5.34 5.26 6.44
N LEU A 34 4.36 4.81 7.22
CA LEU A 34 4.62 4.31 8.58
C LEU A 34 5.53 3.07 8.55
N VAL A 35 5.15 2.10 7.73
CA VAL A 35 5.91 0.86 7.50
C VAL A 35 5.80 0.43 6.04
N ARG A 36 6.69 -0.47 5.63
CA ARG A 36 6.69 -1.16 4.33
C ARG A 36 6.74 -2.66 4.56
N ILE A 37 5.94 -3.43 3.82
CA ILE A 37 5.94 -4.89 3.86
C ILE A 37 6.38 -5.41 2.49
N VAL A 38 7.44 -6.21 2.44
CA VAL A 38 7.86 -6.92 1.23
C VAL A 38 7.13 -8.24 1.17
N VAL A 39 6.27 -8.39 0.17
CA VAL A 39 5.39 -9.55 -0.03
C VAL A 39 5.78 -10.40 -1.24
N GLY A 40 6.73 -9.94 -2.06
CA GLY A 40 7.10 -10.64 -3.29
C GLY A 40 8.29 -10.01 -4.01
N LYS A 41 8.89 -10.80 -4.90
CA LYS A 41 9.92 -10.34 -5.85
C LYS A 41 9.30 -10.10 -7.22
N ILE A 42 9.62 -8.97 -7.82
CA ILE A 42 9.14 -8.59 -9.15
C ILE A 42 10.05 -9.24 -10.20
N ARG A 43 9.46 -9.88 -11.21
CA ARG A 43 10.17 -10.40 -12.39
C ARG A 43 9.97 -9.53 -13.63
N ASP A 44 8.79 -8.91 -13.76
CA ASP A 44 8.45 -8.02 -14.87
C ASP A 44 7.76 -6.76 -14.35
N ILE A 45 8.50 -5.65 -14.32
CA ILE A 45 8.00 -4.38 -13.80
C ILE A 45 6.95 -3.75 -14.74
N HIS A 46 7.12 -3.84 -16.05
CA HIS A 46 6.18 -3.23 -17.00
C HIS A 46 4.83 -3.91 -16.96
N ARG A 47 4.81 -5.25 -16.85
CA ARG A 47 3.56 -6.00 -16.67
C ARG A 47 2.91 -5.73 -15.32
N LEU A 48 3.70 -5.60 -14.25
CA LEU A 48 3.18 -5.18 -12.95
C LEU A 48 2.46 -3.82 -13.08
N GLU A 49 3.11 -2.83 -13.67
CA GLU A 49 2.54 -1.49 -13.83
C GLU A 49 1.27 -1.48 -14.67
N ASN A 50 1.23 -2.26 -15.75
CA ASN A 50 0.02 -2.40 -16.58
C ASN A 50 -1.14 -2.99 -15.79
N ILE A 51 -0.90 -4.02 -14.96
CA ILE A 51 -1.93 -4.61 -14.10
C ILE A 51 -2.42 -3.56 -13.10
N LEU A 52 -1.51 -2.89 -12.38
CA LEU A 52 -1.88 -1.88 -11.37
C LEU A 52 -2.71 -0.72 -11.96
N ARG A 53 -2.41 -0.28 -13.20
CA ARG A 53 -3.18 0.76 -13.90
C ARG A 53 -4.55 0.28 -14.36
N SER A 54 -4.72 -1.03 -14.56
CA SER A 54 -6.00 -1.62 -15.00
C SER A 54 -6.99 -1.86 -13.86
N VAL A 55 -6.53 -1.82 -12.59
CA VAL A 55 -7.40 -2.07 -11.43
C VAL A 55 -8.38 -0.90 -11.28
N PRO A 56 -9.70 -1.13 -11.38
CA PRO A 56 -10.69 -0.06 -11.39
C PRO A 56 -10.84 0.64 -10.03
N VAL A 57 -11.00 1.96 -10.10
CA VAL A 57 -11.38 2.82 -8.98
C VAL A 57 -12.91 2.93 -8.96
N ARG A 58 -13.54 2.61 -7.82
CA ARG A 58 -15.01 2.52 -7.72
C ARG A 58 -15.52 3.47 -6.64
N SER A 59 -15.59 4.76 -6.96
CA SER A 59 -16.05 5.79 -6.02
C SER A 59 -17.54 5.71 -5.68
N ASP A 60 -18.31 5.01 -6.51
CA ASP A 60 -19.75 4.80 -6.39
C ASP A 60 -20.12 3.63 -5.46
N LYS A 61 -19.16 2.78 -5.09
CA LYS A 61 -19.41 1.58 -4.29
C LYS A 61 -19.23 1.88 -2.80
N GLU A 62 -20.31 1.69 -2.03
CA GLU A 62 -20.26 1.80 -0.57
C GLU A 62 -19.22 0.84 0.04
N GLY A 63 -18.44 1.34 1.01
CA GLY A 63 -17.39 0.58 1.69
C GLY A 63 -16.12 0.37 0.86
N TRP A 64 -16.05 0.84 -0.38
CA TRP A 64 -14.83 0.80 -1.18
C TRP A 64 -13.78 1.77 -0.63
N ASN A 65 -12.53 1.30 -0.55
CA ASN A 65 -11.40 2.05 -0.01
C ASN A 65 -10.06 1.54 -0.55
N SER A 66 -8.97 2.15 -0.12
CA SER A 66 -7.60 1.77 -0.49
C SER A 66 -7.24 0.31 -0.16
N ILE A 67 -7.81 -0.26 0.91
CA ILE A 67 -7.60 -1.68 1.30
C ILE A 67 -8.25 -2.60 0.26
N SER A 68 -9.47 -2.28 -0.16
CA SER A 68 -10.15 -3.06 -1.19
C SER A 68 -9.43 -3.01 -2.54
N TRP A 69 -8.88 -1.84 -2.92
CA TRP A 69 -8.11 -1.68 -4.15
C TRP A 69 -6.81 -2.50 -4.12
N ILE A 70 -6.02 -2.40 -3.04
CA ILE A 70 -4.74 -3.13 -2.97
C ILE A 70 -4.95 -4.64 -2.90
N ARG A 71 -6.03 -5.12 -2.26
CA ARG A 71 -6.38 -6.55 -2.24
C ARG A 71 -6.64 -7.08 -3.66
N GLU A 72 -7.45 -6.35 -4.44
CA GLU A 72 -7.75 -6.71 -5.84
C GLU A 72 -6.49 -6.61 -6.71
N ALA A 73 -5.73 -5.52 -6.59
CA ALA A 73 -4.48 -5.32 -7.31
C ALA A 73 -3.46 -6.44 -7.02
N PHE A 74 -3.28 -6.80 -5.75
CA PHE A 74 -2.38 -7.86 -5.35
C PHE A 74 -2.80 -9.22 -5.89
N HIS A 75 -4.10 -9.54 -5.81
CA HIS A 75 -4.64 -10.78 -6.36
C HIS A 75 -4.39 -10.89 -7.88
N LEU A 76 -4.65 -9.83 -8.65
CA LEU A 76 -4.42 -9.84 -10.10
C LEU A 76 -2.94 -10.01 -10.44
N VAL A 77 -2.05 -9.40 -9.65
CA VAL A 77 -0.60 -9.51 -9.83
C VAL A 77 -0.09 -10.91 -9.46
N SER A 78 -0.61 -11.54 -8.40
CA SER A 78 -0.15 -12.85 -7.93
C SER A 78 -0.52 -13.98 -8.91
N ILE A 79 -1.71 -13.90 -9.52
CA ILE A 79 -2.14 -14.92 -10.50
C ILE A 79 -1.57 -14.69 -11.90
N ALA A 80 -0.98 -13.52 -12.18
CA ALA A 80 -0.44 -13.20 -13.50
C ALA A 80 0.88 -13.95 -13.77
N PRO A 81 0.93 -14.88 -14.76
CA PRO A 81 2.11 -15.72 -14.96
C PRO A 81 3.35 -14.89 -15.29
N GLY A 82 4.43 -15.10 -14.53
CA GLY A 82 5.73 -14.47 -14.76
C GLY A 82 5.86 -13.02 -14.30
N VAL A 83 4.84 -12.42 -13.68
CA VAL A 83 4.94 -11.07 -13.12
C VAL A 83 5.72 -11.07 -11.79
N LEU A 84 5.38 -12.01 -10.90
CA LEU A 84 6.08 -12.24 -9.65
C LEU A 84 6.99 -13.47 -9.70
N GLY A 85 8.04 -13.42 -8.88
CA GLY A 85 8.83 -14.57 -8.46
C GLY A 85 8.29 -15.15 -7.15
N SER A 86 9.17 -15.43 -6.20
CA SER A 86 8.75 -15.81 -4.84
C SER A 86 7.88 -14.70 -4.24
N HIS A 87 6.69 -15.07 -3.75
CA HIS A 87 5.74 -14.16 -3.13
C HIS A 87 4.82 -14.91 -2.15
N THR A 88 4.24 -14.16 -1.21
CA THR A 88 3.17 -14.63 -0.32
C THR A 88 1.85 -14.62 -1.09
N GLU A 89 0.95 -15.59 -0.87
CA GLU A 89 -0.35 -15.65 -1.56
C GLU A 89 -1.52 -15.22 -0.66
N ASP A 90 -1.38 -15.37 0.66
CA ASP A 90 -2.44 -15.10 1.62
C ASP A 90 -2.55 -13.60 1.95
N TRP A 91 -3.64 -12.99 1.47
CA TRP A 91 -3.97 -11.60 1.74
C TRP A 91 -4.17 -11.31 3.24
N GLU A 92 -4.81 -12.23 3.98
CA GLU A 92 -5.08 -12.00 5.40
C GLU A 92 -3.79 -12.09 6.21
N GLU A 93 -2.87 -13.00 5.85
CA GLU A 93 -1.54 -13.06 6.45
C GLU A 93 -0.75 -11.76 6.22
N ILE A 94 -0.77 -11.23 4.99
CA ILE A 94 -0.12 -9.95 4.65
C ILE A 94 -0.70 -8.82 5.51
N ARG A 95 -2.03 -8.73 5.58
CA ARG A 95 -2.72 -7.69 6.35
C ARG A 95 -2.42 -7.81 7.84
N GLN A 96 -2.50 -9.01 8.40
CA GLN A 96 -2.21 -9.26 9.80
C GLN A 96 -0.76 -8.90 10.15
N THR A 97 0.19 -9.29 9.29
CA THR A 97 1.61 -8.95 9.44
C THR A 97 1.83 -7.44 9.41
N ALA A 98 1.19 -6.73 8.49
CA ALA A 98 1.27 -5.28 8.42
C ALA A 98 0.76 -4.61 9.71
N MET A 99 -0.40 -5.05 10.22
CA MET A 99 -0.99 -4.50 11.43
C MET A 99 -0.14 -4.80 12.67
N SER A 100 0.29 -6.05 12.84
CA SER A 100 1.16 -6.46 13.95
C SER A 100 2.49 -5.70 13.95
N TYR A 101 3.09 -5.51 12.77
CA TYR A 101 4.34 -4.77 12.65
C TYR A 101 4.17 -3.28 12.97
N VAL A 102 3.06 -2.66 12.54
CA VAL A 102 2.72 -1.28 12.94
C VAL A 102 2.60 -1.17 14.46
N ASP A 103 1.91 -2.10 15.12
CA ASP A 103 1.72 -2.07 16.56
C ASP A 103 3.04 -2.29 17.32
N GLU A 104 3.91 -3.16 16.82
CA GLU A 104 5.28 -3.30 17.32
C GLU A 104 6.06 -1.97 17.23
N LYS A 105 5.97 -1.26 16.09
CA LYS A 105 6.66 0.04 15.91
C LYS A 105 6.07 1.14 16.78
N LYS A 106 4.77 1.14 17.03
CA LYS A 106 4.14 2.04 18.02
C LYS A 106 4.69 1.76 19.43
N ALA A 107 4.70 0.50 19.86
CA ALA A 107 5.21 0.12 21.18
C ALA A 107 6.69 0.49 21.38
N LYS A 108 7.47 0.50 20.29
CA LYS A 108 8.86 0.96 20.28
C LYS A 108 9.03 2.47 20.16
N HIS A 109 7.95 3.27 20.19
CA HIS A 109 8.00 4.73 20.09
C HIS A 109 8.57 5.25 18.76
N ARG A 110 8.33 4.53 17.66
CA ARG A 110 8.82 4.96 16.34
C ARG A 110 8.13 6.21 15.83
N PHE A 111 6.84 6.37 16.13
CA PHE A 111 5.98 7.37 15.48
C PHE A 111 5.68 8.60 16.33
N ASP A 112 6.11 8.63 17.60
CA ASP A 112 5.81 9.69 18.58
C ASP A 112 7.05 10.50 19.00
N GLY A 113 8.23 10.17 18.46
CA GLY A 113 9.49 10.88 18.74
C GLY A 113 10.17 10.49 20.06
N LEU A 114 9.63 9.54 20.82
CA LEU A 114 10.28 9.08 22.06
C LEU A 114 11.34 7.99 21.81
N GLY A 115 11.30 7.34 20.65
CA GLY A 115 12.29 6.34 20.21
C GLY A 115 13.45 6.93 19.39
N ARG A 116 14.52 6.14 19.23
CA ARG A 116 15.67 6.48 18.37
C ARG A 116 15.59 5.77 17.03
N PHE A 117 15.02 6.42 16.03
CA PHE A 117 14.89 5.89 14.68
C PHE A 117 15.24 6.92 13.63
N ASP A 118 15.76 6.44 12.50
CA ASP A 118 15.80 7.22 11.27
C ASP A 118 14.38 7.26 10.67
N LEU A 119 13.74 8.44 10.77
CA LEU A 119 12.39 8.69 10.25
C LEU A 119 12.38 9.02 8.76
N SER A 120 13.55 9.24 8.14
CA SER A 120 13.64 9.43 6.68
C SER A 120 13.43 8.11 5.93
N LYS A 121 13.59 6.97 6.62
CA LYS A 121 13.43 5.63 6.09
C LYS A 121 12.20 4.96 6.68
N PRO A 122 11.32 4.37 5.87
CA PRO A 122 10.22 3.57 6.40
C PRO A 122 10.76 2.26 7.01
N ALA A 123 10.22 1.88 8.18
CA ALA A 123 10.50 0.57 8.76
C ALA A 123 10.03 -0.53 7.79
N THR A 124 10.90 -1.46 7.40
CA THR A 124 10.60 -2.42 6.34
C THR A 124 10.66 -3.86 6.85
N TRP A 125 9.56 -4.60 6.77
CA TRP A 125 9.50 -6.04 7.07
C TRP A 125 9.53 -6.86 5.79
N ASP A 126 10.44 -7.84 5.70
CA ASP A 126 10.49 -8.79 4.59
C ASP A 126 9.81 -10.10 4.99
N MET A 127 8.58 -10.33 4.48
CA MET A 127 7.83 -11.55 4.75
C MET A 127 8.48 -12.79 4.13
N LEU A 128 9.26 -12.63 3.06
CA LEU A 128 9.95 -13.75 2.41
C LEU A 128 11.14 -14.24 3.25
N GLN A 129 11.71 -13.37 4.07
CA GLN A 129 12.83 -13.70 4.97
C GLN A 129 12.42 -13.77 6.45
N GLY A 130 11.18 -13.41 6.79
CA GLY A 130 10.69 -13.38 8.17
C GLY A 130 11.44 -12.41 9.07
N LYS A 131 11.92 -11.27 8.55
CA LYS A 131 12.71 -10.31 9.33
C LYS A 131 12.57 -8.87 8.85
N GLU A 132 12.85 -7.94 9.75
CA GLU A 132 13.04 -6.54 9.41
C GLU A 132 14.36 -6.36 8.63
N ILE A 133 14.32 -5.51 7.60
CA ILE A 133 15.47 -5.15 6.78
C ILE A 133 15.66 -3.63 6.74
N ILE A 134 16.91 -3.20 6.59
CA ILE A 134 17.27 -1.79 6.35
C ILE A 134 17.48 -1.62 4.85
N VAL A 135 16.77 -0.67 4.26
CA VAL A 135 16.82 -0.32 2.82
C VAL A 135 17.46 1.06 2.65
#